data_AF-A0A1B6KRX5-F1
#
_entry.id   AF-A0A1B6KRX5-F1
#
_cell.length_a   1.000
_cell.length_b   1.000
_cell.length_c   1.000
_cell.angle_alpha   90.00
_cell.angle_beta   90.00
_cell.angle_gamma   90.00
#
_symmetry.space_group_name_H-M   'P 1'
#
loop_
_entity.id
_entity.type
_entity.pdbx_description
1 polymer ?
#
loop_
_entity_poly.entity_id
_entity_poly.type
_entity_poly.pdbx_seq_one_letter_code
_entity_poly.pdbx_strand_id
1 'polypeptide(L)'
;KAPGLDERGCHVPANKIAVDRMNVVREHIFSFPAYQSHYTRTQNPNRKYLPSHLTITAMYKSYLEYCNGKGDPVSEAVYRRTFNSEFNLYFHSPLKDTCGKCDVFKIKLNV
;
A
#
# COMPACT_ATOMS: atom_id res chain seq x y z
N LYS A 1 -33.40 3.17 -38.17
CA LYS A 1 -33.52 2.20 -37.05
C LYS A 1 -32.18 2.17 -36.34
N ALA A 2 -32.09 2.64 -35.10
CA ALA A 2 -30.83 2.64 -34.35
C ALA A 2 -30.43 1.20 -34.01
N PRO A 3 -29.13 0.85 -33.98
CA PRO A 3 -28.70 -0.44 -33.49
C PRO A 3 -29.10 -0.57 -32.01
N GLY A 4 -29.63 -1.74 -31.63
CA GLY A 4 -30.00 -2.03 -30.24
C GLY A 4 -28.79 -1.98 -29.32
N LEU A 5 -28.98 -1.48 -28.10
CA LEU A 5 -27.93 -1.41 -27.09
C LEU A 5 -27.50 -2.83 -26.71
N ASP A 6 -26.19 -3.12 -26.75
CA ASP A 6 -25.66 -4.44 -26.40
C ASP A 6 -25.68 -4.62 -24.88
N GLU A 7 -26.51 -5.53 -24.37
CA GLU A 7 -26.68 -5.81 -22.93
C GLU A 7 -25.82 -7.00 -22.44
N ARG A 8 -24.79 -7.38 -23.20
CA ARG A 8 -23.87 -8.46 -22.81
C ARG A 8 -22.83 -7.92 -21.82
N GLY A 9 -22.49 -8.73 -20.81
CA GLY A 9 -21.39 -8.43 -19.87
C GLY A 9 -21.79 -7.92 -18.48
N CYS A 10 -23.09 -7.91 -18.14
CA CYS A 10 -23.55 -7.48 -16.81
C CYS A 10 -23.39 -8.52 -15.69
N HIS A 11 -22.91 -9.74 -16.00
CA HIS A 11 -22.75 -10.78 -14.97
C HIS A 11 -21.46 -10.56 -14.17
N VAL A 12 -21.63 -10.30 -12.87
CA VAL A 12 -20.50 -10.23 -11.93
C VAL A 12 -19.99 -11.65 -11.66
N PRO A 13 -18.72 -11.98 -11.95
CA PRO A 13 -18.21 -13.34 -11.73
C PRO A 13 -18.34 -13.74 -10.26
N ALA A 14 -18.76 -14.99 -9.99
CA ALA A 14 -18.97 -15.48 -8.62
C ALA A 14 -17.71 -15.44 -7.75
N ASN A 15 -16.53 -15.52 -8.38
CA ASN A 15 -15.23 -15.43 -7.70
C ASN A 15 -14.81 -13.98 -7.38
N LYS A 16 -15.64 -12.98 -7.73
CA LYS A 16 -15.33 -11.58 -7.44
C LYS A 16 -15.39 -11.37 -5.93
N ILE A 17 -14.28 -10.93 -5.37
CA ILE A 17 -14.20 -10.57 -3.96
C ILE A 17 -15.07 -9.33 -3.75
N ALA A 18 -15.86 -9.35 -2.68
CA ALA A 18 -16.73 -8.24 -2.31
C ALA A 18 -15.92 -6.93 -2.22
N VAL A 19 -16.52 -5.85 -2.73
CA VAL A 19 -15.87 -4.52 -2.76
C VAL A 19 -15.53 -4.05 -1.35
N ASP A 20 -16.40 -4.35 -0.38
CA ASP A 20 -16.20 -4.04 1.03
C ASP A 20 -14.91 -4.65 1.60
N ARG A 21 -14.69 -5.95 1.37
CA ARG A 21 -13.47 -6.65 1.80
C ARG A 21 -12.20 -6.05 1.19
N MET A 22 -12.28 -5.60 -0.07
CA MET A 22 -11.17 -4.90 -0.72
C MET A 22 -10.91 -3.52 -0.12
N ASN A 23 -11.95 -2.81 0.32
CA ASN A 23 -11.79 -1.53 1.01
C ASN A 23 -11.08 -1.69 2.35
N VAL A 24 -11.45 -2.71 3.14
CA VAL A 24 -10.76 -3.03 4.41
C VAL A 24 -9.26 -3.26 4.19
N VAL A 25 -8.89 -3.97 3.11
CA VAL A 25 -7.48 -4.18 2.74
C VAL A 25 -6.78 -2.85 2.45
N ARG A 26 -7.41 -1.97 1.66
CA ARG A 26 -6.84 -0.66 1.32
C ARG A 26 -6.66 0.21 2.56
N GLU A 27 -7.69 0.29 3.40
CA GLU A 27 -7.66 1.05 4.65
C GLU A 27 -6.53 0.57 5.57
N HIS A 28 -6.38 -0.75 5.69
CA HIS A 28 -5.30 -1.34 6.46
C HIS A 28 -3.92 -0.96 5.90
N ILE A 29 -3.71 -1.05 4.58
CA ILE A 29 -2.44 -0.64 3.95
C ILE A 29 -2.18 0.87 4.16
N PHE A 30 -3.21 1.72 4.08
CA PHE A 30 -3.09 3.16 4.31
C PHE A 30 -2.78 3.53 5.76
N SER A 31 -3.10 2.68 6.72
CA SER A 31 -2.85 2.93 8.15
C SER A 31 -1.36 2.94 8.51
N PHE A 32 -0.50 2.32 7.68
CA PHE A 32 0.93 2.28 7.96
C PHE A 32 1.62 3.62 7.68
N PRO A 33 2.57 4.03 8.54
CA PRO A 33 3.33 5.25 8.30
C PRO A 33 4.21 5.06 7.05
N ALA A 34 3.98 5.88 6.03
CA ALA A 34 4.80 5.93 4.83
C ALA A 34 5.43 7.31 4.68
N TYR A 35 6.71 7.35 4.30
CA TYR A 35 7.47 8.58 4.14
C TYR A 35 7.94 8.76 2.70
N GLN A 36 8.15 10.01 2.30
CA GLN A 36 8.75 10.33 1.01
C GLN A 36 10.25 10.58 1.22
N SER A 37 11.09 10.02 0.35
CA SER A 37 12.53 10.31 0.45
C SER A 37 12.80 11.77 0.15
N HIS A 38 13.56 12.41 1.04
CA HIS A 38 13.93 13.83 0.93
C HIS A 38 14.64 14.17 -0.38
N TYR A 39 15.41 13.24 -0.93
CA TYR A 39 16.23 13.46 -2.12
C TYR A 39 15.54 13.18 -3.42
N THR A 40 14.78 12.08 -3.43
CA THR A 40 14.10 11.66 -4.63
C THR A 40 12.73 12.30 -4.74
N ARG A 41 12.24 13.05 -3.73
CA ARG A 41 10.93 13.73 -3.80
C ARG A 41 10.73 14.59 -5.06
N THR A 42 11.77 15.32 -5.49
CA THR A 42 11.68 16.16 -6.69
C THR A 42 11.60 15.34 -7.97
N GLN A 43 12.28 14.19 -7.99
CA GLN A 43 12.35 13.29 -9.15
C GLN A 43 11.20 12.25 -9.16
N ASN A 44 10.66 11.92 -7.98
CA ASN A 44 9.71 10.84 -7.73
C ASN A 44 8.69 11.27 -6.65
N PRO A 45 7.83 12.28 -6.93
CA PRO A 45 6.89 12.81 -5.95
C PRO A 45 5.84 11.79 -5.51
N ASN A 46 5.49 10.83 -6.37
CA ASN A 46 4.46 9.84 -6.04
C ASN A 46 5.01 8.59 -5.34
N ARG A 47 6.33 8.49 -5.15
CA ARG A 47 6.95 7.31 -4.52
C ARG A 47 7.02 7.51 -3.02
N LYS A 48 6.46 6.56 -2.28
CA LYS A 48 6.50 6.52 -0.82
C LYS A 48 7.22 5.25 -0.35
N TYR A 49 7.79 5.33 0.83
CA TYR A 49 8.60 4.29 1.44
C TYR A 49 8.02 3.90 2.78
N LEU A 50 7.99 2.59 3.03
CA LEU A 50 7.66 2.02 4.31
C LEU A 50 8.93 1.84 5.15
N PRO A 51 8.79 1.75 6.47
CA PRO A 51 9.88 1.36 7.36
C PRO A 51 10.56 0.05 6.93
N SER A 52 11.89 0.00 7.02
CA SER A 52 12.71 -1.13 6.56
C SER A 52 12.46 -2.44 7.32
N HIS A 53 11.94 -2.36 8.55
CA HIS A 53 11.59 -3.53 9.35
C HIS A 53 10.23 -4.14 8.99
N LEU A 54 9.41 -3.42 8.22
CA LEU A 54 8.13 -3.94 7.73
C LEU A 54 8.35 -4.75 6.47
N THR A 55 7.59 -5.85 6.35
CA THR A 55 7.52 -6.69 5.16
C THR A 55 6.06 -6.93 4.81
N ILE A 56 5.76 -7.31 3.57
CA ILE A 56 4.39 -7.63 3.13
C ILE A 56 3.79 -8.72 4.04
N THR A 57 4.56 -9.73 4.40
CA THR A 57 4.12 -10.81 5.30
C THR A 57 3.85 -10.30 6.71
N ALA A 58 4.69 -9.41 7.26
CA ALA A 58 4.42 -8.78 8.55
C ALA A 58 3.15 -7.92 8.53
N MET A 59 2.96 -7.13 7.46
CA MET A 59 1.73 -6.36 7.27
C MET A 59 0.52 -7.27 7.16
N TYR A 60 0.62 -8.39 6.44
CA TYR A 60 -0.49 -9.34 6.32
C TYR A 60 -0.85 -10.00 7.67
N LYS A 61 0.14 -10.31 8.51
CA LYS A 61 -0.12 -10.77 9.88
C LYS A 61 -0.90 -9.73 10.69
N SER A 62 -0.49 -8.46 10.64
CA SER A 62 -1.25 -7.38 11.28
C SER A 62 -2.65 -7.20 10.69
N TYR A 63 -2.83 -7.46 9.39
CA TYR A 63 -4.13 -7.43 8.73
C TYR A 63 -5.07 -8.51 9.27
N LEU A 64 -4.58 -9.74 9.51
CA LEU A 64 -5.38 -10.81 10.09
C LEU A 64 -5.92 -10.41 11.47
N GLU A 65 -5.07 -9.81 12.31
CA GLU A 65 -5.47 -9.28 13.62
C GLU A 65 -6.50 -8.15 13.48
N TYR A 66 -6.31 -7.26 12.50
CA TYR A 66 -7.24 -6.17 12.19
C TYR A 66 -8.61 -6.67 11.71
N CYS A 67 -8.65 -7.80 11.00
CA CYS A 67 -9.88 -8.42 10.51
C CYS A 67 -10.67 -9.18 11.59
N ASN A 68 -10.03 -9.58 12.70
CA ASN A 68 -10.63 -10.43 13.74
C ASN A 68 -11.88 -9.80 14.41
N GLY A 69 -12.18 -8.52 14.17
CA GLY A 69 -13.42 -7.84 14.59
C GLY A 69 -14.20 -7.14 13.48
N LYS A 70 -13.82 -7.29 12.20
CA LYS A 70 -14.41 -6.55 11.06
C LYS A 70 -14.96 -7.44 9.94
N GLY A 71 -14.52 -8.69 9.85
CA GLY A 71 -15.01 -9.65 8.86
C GLY A 71 -13.93 -10.57 8.32
N ASP A 72 -14.28 -11.35 7.29
CA ASP A 72 -13.39 -12.39 6.76
C ASP A 72 -12.19 -11.81 6.00
N PRO A 73 -10.95 -12.14 6.42
CA PRO A 73 -9.75 -11.66 5.75
C PRO A 73 -9.64 -12.21 4.32
N VAL A 74 -9.11 -11.41 3.41
CA VAL A 74 -8.73 -11.91 2.07
C VAL A 74 -7.47 -12.78 2.15
N SER A 75 -7.20 -13.56 1.10
CA SER A 75 -5.96 -14.34 1.04
C SER A 75 -4.71 -13.45 0.88
N GLU A 76 -3.57 -13.92 1.37
CA GLU A 76 -2.29 -13.21 1.27
C GLU A 76 -1.92 -12.87 -0.18
N ALA A 77 -2.24 -13.75 -1.14
CA ALA A 77 -1.98 -13.51 -2.55
C ALA A 77 -2.76 -12.31 -3.09
N VAL A 78 -4.02 -12.13 -2.65
CA VAL A 78 -4.84 -10.98 -3.00
C VAL A 78 -4.28 -9.73 -2.34
N TYR A 79 -3.98 -9.79 -1.04
CA TYR A 79 -3.39 -8.68 -0.30
C TYR A 79 -2.10 -8.17 -0.97
N ARG A 80 -1.19 -9.09 -1.31
CA ARG A 80 0.05 -8.79 -2.01
C ARG A 80 -0.18 -8.20 -3.39
N ARG A 81 -1.15 -8.72 -4.14
CA ARG A 81 -1.50 -8.17 -5.46
C ARG A 81 -1.99 -6.74 -5.33
N THR A 82 -2.95 -6.49 -4.43
CA THR A 82 -3.50 -5.16 -4.15
C THR A 82 -2.40 -4.18 -3.75
N PHE A 83 -1.49 -4.58 -2.85
CA PHE A 83 -0.33 -3.77 -2.47
C PHE A 83 0.52 -3.36 -3.68
N ASN A 84 0.89 -4.32 -4.55
CA ASN A 84 1.77 -4.03 -5.68
C ASN A 84 1.08 -3.30 -6.84
N SER A 85 -0.23 -3.47 -7.02
CA SER A 85 -0.95 -2.89 -8.16
C SER A 85 -1.53 -1.51 -7.86
N GLU A 86 -2.01 -1.29 -6.64
CA GLU A 86 -2.71 -0.05 -6.28
C GLU A 86 -1.80 0.94 -5.52
N PHE A 87 -0.73 0.46 -4.87
CA PHE A 87 0.13 1.30 -4.06
C PHE A 87 1.53 1.43 -4.64
N ASN A 88 2.01 2.67 -4.74
CA ASN A 88 3.39 2.98 -5.12
C ASN A 88 4.31 3.05 -3.88
N LEU A 89 4.25 1.99 -3.05
CA LEU A 89 4.97 1.86 -1.78
C LEU A 89 6.17 0.92 -1.92
N TYR A 90 7.28 1.26 -1.27
CA TYR A 90 8.53 0.49 -1.32
C TYR A 90 9.12 0.27 0.08
N PHE A 91 9.71 -0.88 0.35
CA PHE A 91 10.28 -1.20 1.67
C PHE A 91 11.70 -0.65 1.88
N HIS A 92 12.47 -0.47 0.81
CA HIS A 92 13.87 -0.03 0.89
C HIS A 92 13.98 1.47 0.74
N SER A 93 14.66 2.14 1.68
CA SER A 93 15.03 3.55 1.50
C SER A 93 16.08 3.67 0.38
N PRO A 94 16.13 4.82 -0.33
CA PRO A 94 17.17 5.05 -1.31
C PRO A 94 18.55 5.16 -0.66
N LEU A 95 19.56 4.53 -1.28
CA LEU A 95 20.95 4.42 -0.78
C LEU A 95 21.61 5.79 -0.47
N LYS A 96 21.13 6.88 -1.05
CA LYS A 96 21.59 8.25 -0.78
C LYS A 96 20.69 8.87 0.28
N ASP A 97 20.99 8.67 1.56
CA ASP A 97 20.09 8.99 2.67
C ASP A 97 20.49 10.19 3.56
N THR A 98 21.61 10.88 3.30
CA THR A 98 22.04 12.03 4.13
C THR A 98 22.50 13.30 3.39
N CYS A 99 21.63 14.31 3.32
CA CYS A 99 22.04 15.61 2.80
C CYS A 99 22.70 16.37 3.95
N GLY A 100 23.54 17.37 3.68
CA GLY A 100 24.22 18.11 4.75
C GLY A 100 23.27 18.68 5.82
N LYS A 101 22.01 18.97 5.45
CA LYS A 101 20.96 19.36 6.40
C LYS A 101 20.47 18.20 7.28
N CYS A 102 20.30 17.01 6.72
CA CYS A 102 19.95 15.79 7.47
C CYS A 102 21.07 15.41 8.45
N ASP A 103 22.34 15.59 8.08
CA ASP A 103 23.47 15.32 8.97
C ASP A 103 23.47 16.25 10.18
N VAL A 104 23.24 17.55 9.96
CA VAL A 104 23.07 18.53 11.06
C VAL A 104 21.92 18.13 12.00
N PHE A 105 20.80 17.67 11.46
CA PHE A 105 19.69 17.21 12.29
C PHE A 105 20.01 15.91 13.06
N LYS A 106 20.68 14.95 12.43
CA LYS A 106 21.13 13.73 13.12
C LYS A 106 22.07 14.05 14.28
N ILE A 107 23.00 14.99 14.09
CA ILE A 107 23.90 15.44 15.16
C ILE A 107 23.10 16.06 16.31
N LYS A 108 22.09 16.89 16.02
CA LYS A 108 21.25 17.53 17.05
C LYS A 108 20.31 16.56 17.78
N LEU A 109 19.89 15.47 17.15
CA LEU A 109 19.04 14.43 17.76
C LEU A 109 19.84 13.41 18.57
N ASN A 110 21.14 13.30 18.30
CA ASN A 110 22.08 12.45 19.04
C ASN A 110 22.80 13.21 20.19
N VAL A 111 22.33 14.41 20.55
CA VAL A 111 22.75 15.18 21.73
C VAL A 111 21.75 14.96 22.87
#